data_AF-A0A434TWG7-F1
#
_entry.id   AF-A0A434TWG7-F1
#
_cell.length_a   1.000
_cell.length_b   1.000
_cell.length_c   1.000
_cell.angle_alpha   90.00
_cell.angle_beta   90.00
_cell.angle_gamma   90.00
#
_symmetry.space_group_name_H-M   'P 1'
#
loop_
_entity.id
_entity.type
_entity.pdbx_description
1 polymer ?
#
loop_
_entity_poly.entity_id
_entity_poly.type
_entity_poly.pdbx_seq_one_letter_code
_entity_poly.pdbx_strand_id
1 'polypeptide(L)' 'MEKASPFVPAEIHVHTVADEGGNLGILSIRTTEGILDIALDCHAADAIVSAISSIRPKLDASEK' A
#
# COMPACT_ATOMS: atom_id res chain seq x y z
N MET A 1 11.88 29.05 -4.74
CA MET A 1 11.94 27.81 -3.94
C MET A 1 10.89 26.89 -4.48
N GLU A 2 11.29 25.90 -5.27
CA GLU A 2 10.35 24.89 -5.76
C GLU A 2 10.03 23.97 -4.57
N LYS A 3 8.78 24.03 -4.11
CA LYS A 3 8.27 23.18 -3.03
C LYS A 3 8.32 21.75 -3.57
N ALA A 4 9.11 20.86 -2.95
CA ALA A 4 9.18 19.47 -3.36
C ALA A 4 7.75 18.92 -3.45
N SER A 5 7.34 18.50 -4.65
CA SER A 5 6.01 17.92 -4.88
C SER A 5 5.80 16.77 -3.91
N PRO A 6 4.61 16.64 -3.30
CA PRO A 6 4.35 15.57 -2.33
C PRO A 6 4.67 14.21 -2.98
N PHE A 7 5.38 13.37 -2.24
CA PHE A 7 5.72 12.01 -2.66
C PHE A 7 4.42 11.22 -2.91
N VAL A 8 4.09 10.98 -4.17
CA VAL A 8 2.94 10.14 -4.55
C VAL A 8 3.48 8.79 -5.02
N PRO A 9 3.09 7.65 -4.41
CA PRO A 9 3.30 6.34 -5.01
C PRO A 9 2.70 6.35 -6.42
N ALA A 10 3.50 6.01 -7.42
CA ALA A 10 3.20 6.33 -8.81
C ALA A 10 2.12 5.42 -9.42
N GLU A 11 1.88 4.23 -8.85
CA GLU A 11 0.86 3.30 -9.36
C GLU A 11 0.59 2.18 -8.34
N ILE A 12 -0.67 1.79 -8.17
CA ILE A 12 -1.08 0.64 -7.36
C ILE A 12 -1.74 -0.37 -8.28
N HIS A 13 -1.21 -1.59 -8.33
CA HIS A 13 -1.82 -2.70 -9.04
C HIS A 13 -2.20 -3.81 -8.07
N VAL A 14 -3.39 -4.38 -8.26
CA VAL A 14 -3.87 -5.52 -7.49
C VAL A 14 -4.15 -6.65 -8.46
N HIS A 15 -3.49 -7.79 -8.24
CA HIS A 15 -3.69 -9.00 -9.02
C HIS A 15 -3.94 -10.18 -8.09
N THR A 16 -4.88 -11.06 -8.44
CA THR A 16 -5.14 -12.28 -7.67
C THR A 16 -4.46 -13.45 -8.36
N VAL A 17 -3.64 -14.19 -7.64
CA VAL A 17 -2.98 -15.40 -8.10
C VAL A 17 -3.59 -16.58 -7.33
N ALA A 18 -3.99 -17.62 -8.05
CA ALA A 18 -4.41 -18.87 -7.43
C ALA A 18 -3.17 -19.73 -7.14
N ASP A 19 -3.01 -20.19 -5.90
CA ASP A 19 -1.97 -21.13 -5.47
C ASP A 19 -2.63 -22.43 -4.96
N GLU A 20 -1.85 -23.49 -4.69
CA GLU A 20 -2.33 -24.76 -4.15
C GLU A 20 -3.09 -24.60 -2.82
N GLY A 21 -2.84 -23.51 -2.08
CA GLY A 21 -3.54 -23.13 -0.85
C GLY A 21 -4.78 -22.23 -0.99
N GLY A 22 -5.17 -21.81 -2.21
CA GLY A 22 -6.29 -20.90 -2.47
C GLY A 22 -5.88 -19.59 -3.17
N ASN A 23 -6.77 -18.60 -3.20
CA ASN A 23 -6.51 -17.32 -3.85
C ASN A 23 -5.64 -16.42 -2.96
N LEU A 24 -4.49 -16.00 -3.49
CA LEU A 24 -3.58 -15.02 -2.88
C LEU A 24 -3.68 -13.71 -3.67
N GLY A 25 -3.93 -12.60 -2.98
CA GLY A 25 -3.80 -11.27 -3.57
C GLY A 25 -2.33 -10.87 -3.70
N ILE A 26 -1.98 -10.11 -4.71
CA ILE A 26 -0.70 -9.44 -4.85
C ILE A 26 -0.99 -7.95 -4.99
N LEU A 27 -0.43 -7.16 -4.07
CA LEU A 27 -0.43 -5.72 -4.10
C LEU A 27 0.94 -5.25 -4.58
N SER A 28 0.99 -4.71 -5.79
CA SER A 28 2.19 -4.12 -6.38
C SER A 28 2.12 -2.60 -6.25
N ILE A 29 3.13 -2.02 -5.60
CA ILE A 29 3.26 -0.57 -5.42
C ILE A 29 4.49 -0.11 -6.18
N ARG A 30 4.29 0.77 -7.15
CA ARG A 30 5.39 1.41 -7.86
C ARG A 30 5.90 2.61 -7.07
N THR A 31 7.09 2.48 -6.52
CA THR A 31 7.80 3.54 -5.79
C THR A 31 8.90 4.14 -6.66
N THR A 32 9.53 5.22 -6.16
CA THR A 32 10.71 5.83 -6.80
C THR A 32 11.93 4.91 -6.78
N GLU A 33 11.94 3.90 -5.90
CA GLU A 33 13.05 2.97 -5.73
C GLU A 33 12.82 1.65 -6.49
N GLY A 34 11.61 1.42 -7.03
CA GLY A 34 11.28 0.21 -7.79
C GLY A 34 9.84 -0.24 -7.59
N ILE A 35 9.58 -1.51 -7.88
CA ILE A 35 8.28 -2.15 -7.65
C ILE A 35 8.38 -2.92 -6.33
N LEU A 36 7.47 -2.63 -5.40
CA LEU A 36 7.26 -3.39 -4.19
C LEU A 36 6.06 -4.31 -4.39
N ASP A 37 6.30 -5.62 -4.44
CA ASP A 37 5.24 -6.63 -4.52
C ASP A 37 4.98 -7.25 -3.15
N ILE A 38 3.72 -7.24 -2.72
CA ILE A 38 3.28 -7.76 -1.43
C ILE A 38 2.25 -8.86 -1.69
N ALA A 39 2.56 -10.09 -1.28
CA ALA A 39 1.60 -11.18 -1.24
C ALA A 39 0.64 -11.01 -0.04
N LEU A 40 -0.66 -11.18 -0.28
CA LEU A 40 -1.74 -10.90 0.65
C LEU A 40 -2.71 -12.07 0.72
N ASP A 41 -2.87 -12.63 1.91
CA ASP A 41 -4.07 -13.36 2.30
C ASP A 41 -5.09 -12.40 2.97
N CYS A 42 -6.28 -12.91 3.31
CA CYS A 42 -7.34 -12.11 3.94
C CYS A 42 -6.90 -11.42 5.24
N HIS A 43 -6.08 -12.08 6.07
CA HIS A 43 -5.61 -11.52 7.33
C HIS A 43 -4.56 -10.43 7.11
N ALA A 44 -3.65 -10.63 6.15
CA ALA A 44 -2.69 -9.61 5.74
C ALA A 44 -3.38 -8.34 5.20
N ALA A 45 -4.43 -8.51 4.39
CA ALA A 45 -5.22 -7.40 3.87
C ALA A 45 -5.89 -6.58 5.00
N ASP A 46 -6.50 -7.24 5.98
CA ASP A 46 -7.13 -6.58 7.13
C ASP A 46 -6.13 -5.80 7.98
N ALA A 47 -4.95 -6.40 8.24
CA ALA A 47 -3.87 -5.75 8.98
C ALA A 47 -3.39 -4.45 8.30
N ILE A 48 -3.27 -4.44 6.97
CA ILE A 48 -2.89 -3.22 6.22
C ILE A 48 -3.96 -2.14 6.34
N VAL A 49 -5.24 -2.49 6.21
CA VAL A 49 -6.36 -1.54 6.38
C VAL A 49 -6.35 -0.93 7.78
N SER A 50 -6.12 -1.76 8.81
CA SER A 50 -6.00 -1.32 10.20
C SER A 50 -4.82 -0.36 10.40
N ALA A 51 -3.65 -0.70 9.86
CA ALA A 51 -2.46 0.15 9.92
C ALA A 51 -2.70 1.51 9.25
N ILE A 52 -3.24 1.53 8.04
CA ILE A 52 -3.57 2.77 7.31
C ILE A 52 -4.57 3.63 8.12
N SER A 53 -5.60 3.01 8.68
CA SER A 53 -6.61 3.69 9.50
C SER A 53 -6.01 4.34 10.75
N SER A 54 -4.97 3.75 11.34
CA SER A 54 -4.24 4.31 12.48
C SER A 54 -3.29 5.46 12.09
N ILE A 55 -2.71 5.40 10.89
CA ILE A 55 -1.72 6.37 10.40
C ILE A 55 -2.40 7.65 9.90
N ARG A 56 -3.49 7.54 9.11
CA ARG A 56 -4.21 8.70 8.54
C ARG A 56 -4.45 9.85 9.53
N PRO A 57 -5.09 9.65 10.70
CA PRO A 57 -5.36 10.75 11.62
C PRO A 57 -4.09 11.41 12.18
N LYS A 58 -2.95 10.70 12.24
CA LYS A 58 -1.66 11.27 12.67
C LYS A 58 -1.03 12.15 11.60
N LEU A 59 -1.26 11.81 10.33
CA LEU A 59 -0.82 12.62 9.20
C LEU A 59 -1.70 13.87 9.05
N ASP A 60 -3.03 13.73 9.16
CA ASP A 60 -3.98 14.86 9.16
C ASP A 60 -3.70 15.86 10.32
N ALA A 61 -3.29 15.36 11.48
CA ALA A 61 -2.89 16.20 12.62
C ALA A 61 -1.57 16.94 12.40
N SER A 62 -0.72 16.49 11.47
CA SER A 62 0.57 17.11 11.16
C SER A 62 0.48 18.21 10.10
N GLU A 63 -0.67 18.36 9.42
CA GLU A 63 -0.92 19.42 8.43
C GLU A 63 -1.64 20.65 9.02
N LYS A 64 -1.84 20.69 10.35
CA LYS A 64 -2.52 21.80 11.05
C LYS A 64 -1.60 22.67 11.90
#